data_AF-A0A9W7ZI86-F1
#
_entry.id   AF-A0A9W7ZI86-F1
#
_cell.length_a   1.000
_cell.length_b   1.000
_cell.length_c   1.000
_cell.angle_alpha   90.00
_cell.angle_beta   90.00
_cell.angle_gamma   90.00
#
_symmetry.space_group_name_H-M   'P 1'
#
loop_
_entity.id
_entity.type
_entity.pdbx_description
1 polymer ?
#
loop_
_entity_poly.entity_id
_entity_poly.type
_entity_poly.pdbx_seq_one_letter_code
_entity_poly.pdbx_strand_id
1 'polypeptide(L)'
;MADRTLAMSYKNFCGESLRPETAQTLDLWSELTIQQSQDSLTCPEDPSEVVHTPLRRLVRVKPLLLLLGLASALLTVYPAVVSTKSATYSVYGPASRLACSDDFGWEMWFPYGTAALFIGPVFLALQVAMCLSRNIYSTRTDITICMLVSQMALVLYTIWVAVLRQERVHLSEFFIIWLAMLATHISSVCWPLWCSIKRYNWMSIRPPPNGFGNPYGGTRPRRSLYTSLYQEFQMTLEDKAKRERFLQYATHCYRSELPSFLHDYQLLKYQVIDALRENQIHAHTPDPTVDAYLDKSRSKIQTVKEHPLADLIPITRGILESAMLLLPPLVVDESTQFPEAVKSSFSNFICTYLSSSSHMFISIPGEAVAEIHSAVEESYVPLSILDRAKDEVLFLLCTDVFSSYRKWLEAH
;
A
#
# COMPACT_ATOMS: atom_id res chain seq x y z
N MET A 1 -12.70 81.10 -9.59
CA MET A 1 -11.47 80.37 -10.01
C MET A 1 -11.87 79.26 -10.97
N ALA A 2 -10.97 78.80 -11.84
CA ALA A 2 -11.26 77.80 -12.87
C ALA A 2 -11.70 76.44 -12.26
N ASP A 3 -12.59 75.62 -12.83
CA ASP A 3 -13.00 75.36 -14.24
C ASP A 3 -12.18 74.26 -14.96
N ARG A 4 -12.87 73.51 -15.85
CA ARG A 4 -12.56 72.25 -16.58
C ARG A 4 -13.07 70.97 -15.88
N THR A 5 -13.95 70.11 -16.44
CA THR A 5 -14.23 69.57 -17.81
C THR A 5 -13.16 68.59 -18.32
N LEU A 6 -13.44 67.46 -19.01
CA LEU A 6 -14.63 66.88 -19.66
C LEU A 6 -14.90 65.43 -19.09
N ALA A 7 -16.02 64.70 -19.24
CA ALA A 7 -16.79 64.22 -20.42
C ALA A 7 -15.93 63.43 -21.46
N MET A 8 -16.35 62.34 -22.12
CA MET A 8 -17.63 61.58 -22.24
C MET A 8 -17.25 60.07 -22.53
N SER A 9 -18.07 59.03 -22.85
CA SER A 9 -19.44 58.91 -23.38
C SER A 9 -20.10 57.50 -23.20
N TYR A 10 -21.17 57.26 -23.97
CA TYR A 10 -22.07 56.11 -24.18
C TYR A 10 -21.42 54.81 -24.75
N LYS A 11 -22.07 53.64 -24.91
CA LYS A 11 -23.51 53.31 -25.12
C LYS A 11 -23.89 51.85 -24.75
N ASN A 12 -25.18 51.61 -24.46
CA ASN A 12 -25.75 50.26 -24.31
C ASN A 12 -26.03 49.56 -25.65
N PHE A 13 -26.10 48.22 -25.65
CA PHE A 13 -26.93 47.45 -26.59
C PHE A 13 -27.47 46.19 -25.91
N CYS A 14 -28.74 45.85 -26.17
CA CYS A 14 -29.37 44.59 -25.73
C CYS A 14 -29.39 43.57 -26.88
N GLY A 15 -29.42 42.28 -26.55
CA GLY A 15 -29.54 41.20 -27.52
C GLY A 15 -29.93 39.89 -26.85
N GLU A 16 -31.23 39.64 -26.71
CA GLU A 16 -31.75 38.33 -26.32
C GLU A 16 -31.68 37.35 -27.50
N SER A 17 -31.43 36.07 -27.22
CA SER A 17 -31.63 34.99 -28.19
C SER A 17 -31.94 33.68 -27.46
N LEU A 18 -33.06 33.03 -27.80
CA LEU A 18 -33.52 31.79 -27.20
C LEU A 18 -33.27 30.59 -28.13
N ARG A 19 -32.48 29.61 -27.65
CA ARG A 19 -32.57 28.17 -28.00
C ARG A 19 -32.32 27.82 -29.50
N PRO A 20 -32.32 26.54 -29.93
CA PRO A 20 -32.59 25.28 -29.23
C PRO A 20 -31.42 24.27 -29.22
N GLU A 21 -31.75 22.99 -29.03
CA GLU A 21 -30.86 21.84 -28.82
C GLU A 21 -30.31 21.25 -30.12
N THR A 22 -29.06 20.79 -30.08
CA THR A 22 -28.44 19.63 -30.78
C THR A 22 -26.93 19.70 -30.52
N ALA A 23 -26.07 18.68 -30.58
CA ALA A 23 -26.08 17.23 -30.47
C ALA A 23 -24.63 16.80 -30.86
N GLN A 24 -24.12 15.67 -30.34
CA GLN A 24 -22.96 14.92 -30.88
C GLN A 24 -21.58 15.62 -31.07
N THR A 25 -20.75 15.55 -30.02
CA THR A 25 -19.34 15.11 -30.09
C THR A 25 -19.10 14.29 -28.81
N LEU A 26 -19.28 12.97 -28.77
CA LEU A 26 -18.62 11.89 -29.52
C LEU A 26 -17.15 11.72 -29.10
N ASP A 27 -16.83 10.52 -28.62
CA ASP A 27 -15.60 10.14 -27.89
C ASP A 27 -14.32 10.34 -28.70
N LEU A 28 -13.31 11.00 -28.12
CA LEU A 28 -11.98 11.14 -28.75
C LEU A 28 -10.83 11.49 -27.78
N TRP A 29 -10.83 10.92 -26.57
CA TRP A 29 -9.68 10.99 -25.61
C TRP A 29 -9.29 9.62 -25.03
N SER A 30 -9.58 8.54 -25.75
CA SER A 30 -9.07 7.18 -25.44
C SER A 30 -7.64 6.93 -25.92
N GLU A 31 -7.07 7.85 -26.69
CA GLU A 31 -5.73 7.74 -27.30
C GLU A 31 -4.80 8.86 -26.86
N LEU A 32 -4.55 8.95 -25.55
CA LEU A 32 -3.28 9.49 -25.06
C LEU A 32 -2.56 8.43 -24.23
N THR A 33 -2.10 7.38 -24.92
CA THR A 33 -1.07 6.49 -24.40
C THR A 33 0.18 7.32 -24.21
N ILE A 34 0.40 7.83 -23.00
CA ILE A 34 1.64 8.53 -22.65
C ILE A 34 2.77 7.50 -22.75
N GLN A 35 3.45 7.52 -23.89
CA GLN A 35 4.68 6.81 -24.14
C GLN A 35 5.76 7.49 -23.29
N GLN A 36 5.77 7.13 -22.01
CA GLN A 36 6.61 7.74 -20.99
C GLN A 36 8.07 7.47 -21.37
N SER A 37 8.76 8.50 -21.86
CA SER A 37 10.19 8.47 -22.12
C SER A 37 10.91 8.27 -20.80
N GLN A 38 11.33 7.03 -20.53
CA GLN A 38 12.15 6.67 -19.37
C GLN A 38 13.60 7.14 -19.55
N ASP A 39 13.79 8.43 -19.83
CA ASP A 39 15.10 9.05 -19.69
C ASP A 39 15.42 9.12 -18.20
N SER A 40 16.54 8.49 -17.84
CA SER A 40 16.67 7.87 -16.53
C SER A 40 17.12 8.85 -15.45
N LEU A 41 16.22 9.14 -14.51
CA LEU A 41 16.60 9.32 -13.11
C LEU A 41 17.20 8.00 -12.61
N THR A 42 18.51 7.83 -12.81
CA THR A 42 19.27 6.70 -12.27
C THR A 42 19.34 6.82 -10.76
N CYS A 43 18.35 6.27 -10.05
CA CYS A 43 18.48 6.00 -8.61
C CYS A 43 19.78 5.21 -8.40
N PRO A 44 20.68 5.63 -7.49
CA PRO A 44 22.01 5.04 -7.37
C PRO A 44 21.92 3.55 -7.00
N GLU A 45 22.57 2.69 -7.78
CA GLU A 45 22.66 1.25 -7.49
C GLU A 45 23.62 1.02 -6.31
N ASP A 46 23.03 0.68 -5.15
CA ASP A 46 23.67 0.47 -3.85
C ASP A 46 24.36 1.71 -3.23
N PRO A 47 24.08 1.97 -1.93
CA PRO A 47 24.90 1.30 -0.93
C PRO A 47 24.12 0.66 0.23
N SER A 48 24.17 -0.66 0.30
CA SER A 48 24.57 -1.48 1.46
C SER A 48 24.07 -1.11 2.87
N GLU A 49 23.39 -2.06 3.52
CA GLU A 49 23.18 -2.14 4.97
C GLU A 49 22.39 -0.99 5.64
N VAL A 50 21.31 -0.53 5.01
CA VAL A 50 20.17 -0.02 5.81
C VAL A 50 19.71 -1.14 6.73
N VAL A 51 19.78 -0.91 8.06
CA VAL A 51 19.53 -1.92 9.09
C VAL A 51 18.05 -2.30 9.16
N HIS A 52 17.62 -3.18 8.24
CA HIS A 52 16.31 -3.82 8.30
C HIS A 52 16.17 -4.56 9.64
N THR A 53 15.22 -4.11 10.46
CA THR A 53 15.02 -4.68 11.80
C THR A 53 14.84 -6.21 11.71
N PRO A 54 15.66 -7.02 12.42
CA PRO A 54 15.62 -8.48 12.33
C PRO A 54 14.38 -9.10 13.00
N LEU A 55 13.33 -8.30 13.23
CA LEU A 55 12.01 -8.70 13.73
C LEU A 55 11.14 -9.34 12.64
N ARG A 56 11.55 -9.35 11.36
CA ARG A 56 11.13 -10.38 10.38
C ARG A 56 11.69 -11.78 10.73
N ARG A 57 11.67 -12.15 12.02
CA ARG A 57 12.01 -13.50 12.52
C ARG A 57 11.04 -14.52 11.94
N LEU A 58 11.38 -15.08 10.79
CA LEU A 58 11.67 -16.50 10.48
C LEU A 58 10.83 -17.65 11.11
N VAL A 59 9.93 -17.38 12.06
CA VAL A 59 9.27 -18.31 12.96
C VAL A 59 7.79 -18.36 12.60
N ARG A 60 7.49 -19.15 11.56
CA ARG A 60 6.22 -19.88 11.26
C ARG A 60 6.11 -20.25 9.78
N VAL A 61 6.64 -19.42 8.87
CA VAL A 61 6.52 -19.67 7.41
C VAL A 61 7.31 -20.91 6.98
N LYS A 62 8.59 -21.06 7.37
CA LYS A 62 9.41 -22.24 6.99
C LYS A 62 8.80 -23.60 7.39
N PRO A 63 8.39 -23.84 8.65
CA PRO A 63 7.77 -25.13 9.01
C PRO A 63 6.41 -25.34 8.35
N LEU A 64 5.63 -24.29 8.11
CA LEU A 64 4.37 -24.37 7.35
C LEU A 64 4.62 -24.76 5.88
N LEU A 65 5.66 -24.20 5.24
CA LEU A 65 6.06 -24.53 3.87
C LEU A 65 6.60 -25.96 3.76
N LEU A 66 7.37 -26.43 4.75
CA LEU A 66 7.80 -27.83 4.84
C LEU A 66 6.60 -28.78 5.04
N LEU A 67 5.62 -28.40 5.86
CA LEU A 67 4.41 -29.20 6.08
C LEU A 67 3.52 -29.27 4.83
N LEU A 68 3.36 -28.15 4.11
CA LEU A 68 2.68 -28.10 2.81
C LEU A 68 3.43 -28.90 1.73
N GLY A 69 4.76 -28.80 1.68
CA GLY A 69 5.59 -29.60 0.78
C GLY A 69 5.50 -31.09 1.06
N LEU A 70 5.55 -31.50 2.33
CA LEU A 70 5.37 -32.89 2.76
C LEU A 70 3.96 -33.40 2.42
N ALA A 71 2.93 -32.63 2.72
CA ALA A 71 1.55 -32.99 2.40
C ALA A 71 1.32 -33.10 0.89
N SER A 72 1.88 -32.18 0.09
CA SER A 72 1.84 -32.24 -1.37
C SER A 72 2.60 -33.45 -1.92
N ALA A 73 3.78 -33.78 -1.36
CA ALA A 73 4.55 -34.95 -1.76
C ALA A 73 3.80 -36.26 -1.44
N LEU A 74 3.18 -36.35 -0.25
CA LEU A 74 2.33 -37.48 0.12
C LEU A 74 1.10 -37.59 -0.81
N LEU A 75 0.44 -36.46 -1.09
CA LEU A 75 -0.69 -36.37 -2.05
C LEU A 75 -0.35 -36.81 -3.47
N THR A 76 0.89 -36.64 -3.93
CA THR A 76 1.29 -37.06 -5.29
C THR A 76 1.89 -38.46 -5.32
N VAL A 77 2.75 -38.79 -4.36
CA VAL A 77 3.45 -40.09 -4.32
C VAL A 77 2.49 -41.22 -3.93
N TYR A 78 1.57 -41.01 -2.97
CA TYR A 78 0.69 -42.08 -2.53
C TYR A 78 -0.27 -42.56 -3.63
N PRO A 79 -1.02 -41.70 -4.35
CA PRO A 79 -1.85 -42.16 -5.47
C PRO A 79 -1.04 -42.74 -6.63
N ALA A 80 0.16 -42.22 -6.91
CA ALA A 80 1.04 -42.80 -7.93
C ALA A 80 1.50 -44.22 -7.55
N VAL A 81 1.86 -44.46 -6.29
CA VAL A 81 2.22 -45.80 -5.78
C VAL A 81 1.01 -46.74 -5.77
N VAL A 82 -0.18 -46.27 -5.37
CA VAL A 82 -1.42 -47.07 -5.41
C VAL A 82 -1.79 -47.44 -6.85
N SER A 83 -1.77 -46.47 -7.79
CA SER A 83 -2.12 -46.69 -9.19
C SER A 83 -1.12 -47.62 -9.93
N THR A 84 0.16 -47.60 -9.54
CA THR A 84 1.19 -48.47 -10.14
C THR A 84 1.29 -49.85 -9.50
N LYS A 85 0.87 -50.04 -8.24
CA LYS A 85 0.90 -51.34 -7.56
C LYS A 85 -0.45 -52.08 -7.54
N SER A 86 -1.57 -51.39 -7.72
CA SER A 86 -2.87 -52.03 -7.81
C SER A 86 -3.15 -52.56 -9.21
N ALA A 87 -3.29 -53.89 -9.33
CA ALA A 87 -3.78 -54.52 -10.55
C ALA A 87 -5.24 -54.10 -10.88
N THR A 88 -6.05 -53.82 -9.84
CA THR A 88 -7.45 -53.36 -9.96
C THR A 88 -7.60 -51.91 -10.40
N TYR A 89 -6.65 -51.02 -10.10
CA TYR A 89 -6.68 -49.60 -10.49
C TYR A 89 -5.71 -49.23 -11.63
N SER A 90 -5.05 -50.21 -12.24
CA SER A 90 -4.23 -49.98 -13.44
C SER A 90 -5.11 -49.68 -14.66
N VAL A 91 -4.89 -48.53 -15.31
CA VAL A 91 -5.70 -48.03 -16.44
C VAL A 91 -5.72 -48.98 -17.65
N TYR A 92 -4.75 -49.90 -17.72
CA TYR A 92 -4.58 -50.88 -18.80
C TYR A 92 -5.00 -52.31 -18.42
N GLY A 93 -5.58 -52.53 -17.24
CA GLY A 93 -5.98 -53.87 -16.76
C GLY A 93 -7.21 -54.44 -17.48
N PRO A 94 -7.11 -55.55 -18.26
CA PRO A 94 -8.24 -56.10 -19.01
C PRO A 94 -9.33 -56.72 -18.11
N ALA A 95 -9.03 -57.03 -16.84
CA ALA A 95 -9.98 -57.56 -15.87
C ALA A 95 -11.09 -56.55 -15.46
N SER A 96 -10.86 -55.25 -15.70
CA SER A 96 -11.76 -54.15 -15.32
C SER A 96 -13.19 -54.23 -15.89
N ARG A 97 -13.44 -55.08 -16.90
CA ARG A 97 -14.75 -55.21 -17.56
C ARG A 97 -15.65 -56.34 -17.03
N LEU A 98 -15.18 -57.20 -16.13
CA LEU A 98 -16.00 -58.28 -15.54
C LEU A 98 -16.14 -58.22 -14.02
N ALA A 99 -15.32 -57.43 -13.31
CA ALA A 99 -15.36 -57.30 -11.86
C ALA A 99 -16.46 -56.34 -11.34
N CYS A 100 -17.67 -56.40 -11.90
CA CYS A 100 -18.83 -55.62 -11.41
C CYS A 100 -19.56 -56.35 -10.26
N SER A 101 -18.80 -56.88 -9.29
CA SER A 101 -19.27 -57.77 -8.22
C SER A 101 -19.11 -57.13 -6.84
N ASP A 102 -19.99 -56.17 -6.53
CA ASP A 102 -20.40 -55.63 -5.21
C ASP A 102 -19.39 -55.22 -4.11
N ASP A 103 -18.15 -55.73 -4.05
CA ASP A 103 -17.11 -55.34 -3.09
C ASP A 103 -16.50 -53.97 -3.44
N PHE A 104 -17.35 -52.94 -3.34
CA PHE A 104 -17.16 -51.64 -3.96
C PHE A 104 -16.24 -50.70 -3.16
N GLY A 105 -14.99 -50.54 -3.63
CA GLY A 105 -14.23 -49.29 -3.48
C GLY A 105 -13.82 -48.85 -2.07
N TRP A 106 -13.96 -49.70 -1.04
CA TRP A 106 -13.49 -49.40 0.32
C TRP A 106 -11.99 -49.05 0.37
N GLU A 107 -11.18 -49.63 -0.51
CA GLU A 107 -9.76 -49.33 -0.64
C GLU A 107 -9.46 -47.86 -0.95
N MET A 108 -10.38 -47.15 -1.65
CA MET A 108 -10.24 -45.72 -1.95
C MET A 108 -10.57 -44.82 -0.76
N TRP A 109 -11.36 -45.30 0.22
CA TRP A 109 -11.69 -44.52 1.42
C TRP A 109 -10.49 -44.32 2.35
N PHE A 110 -9.48 -45.20 2.31
CA PHE A 110 -8.25 -45.01 3.09
C PHE A 110 -7.40 -43.82 2.60
N PRO A 111 -7.10 -43.65 1.28
CA PRO A 111 -6.53 -42.41 0.75
C PRO A 111 -7.34 -41.17 1.09
N TYR A 112 -8.66 -41.17 0.85
CA TYR A 112 -9.48 -39.98 1.12
C TYR A 112 -9.59 -39.66 2.62
N GLY A 113 -9.65 -40.68 3.48
CA GLY A 113 -9.67 -40.54 4.93
C GLY A 113 -8.34 -40.02 5.49
N THR A 114 -7.20 -40.54 5.04
CA THR A 114 -5.87 -40.03 5.44
C THR A 114 -5.63 -38.62 4.89
N ALA A 115 -6.02 -38.34 3.64
CA ALA A 115 -5.99 -36.99 3.08
C ALA A 115 -6.82 -36.02 3.93
N ALA A 116 -8.07 -36.35 4.26
CA ALA A 116 -8.92 -35.52 5.12
C ALA A 116 -8.32 -35.32 6.53
N LEU A 117 -7.79 -36.39 7.14
CA LEU A 117 -7.20 -36.37 8.49
C LEU A 117 -5.95 -35.48 8.58
N PHE A 118 -5.08 -35.48 7.56
CA PHE A 118 -3.84 -34.69 7.59
C PHE A 118 -4.00 -33.30 6.98
N ILE A 119 -4.76 -33.15 5.90
CA ILE A 119 -4.89 -31.88 5.16
C ILE A 119 -5.98 -31.00 5.78
N GLY A 120 -7.09 -31.59 6.24
CA GLY A 120 -8.20 -30.86 6.86
C GLY A 120 -7.76 -29.99 8.04
N PRO A 121 -7.06 -30.53 9.06
CA PRO A 121 -6.52 -29.75 10.16
C PRO A 121 -5.46 -28.72 9.74
N VAL A 122 -4.68 -28.98 8.69
CA VAL A 122 -3.71 -28.01 8.15
C VAL A 122 -4.42 -26.83 7.47
N PHE A 123 -5.46 -27.09 6.68
CA PHE A 123 -6.30 -26.02 6.10
C PHE A 123 -7.05 -25.24 7.18
N LEU A 124 -7.62 -25.92 8.19
CA LEU A 124 -8.29 -25.27 9.30
C LEU A 124 -7.31 -24.42 10.13
N ALA A 125 -6.12 -24.94 10.44
CA ALA A 125 -5.08 -24.19 11.14
C ALA A 125 -4.54 -23.01 10.31
N LEU A 126 -4.43 -23.16 8.99
CA LEU A 126 -4.06 -22.09 8.07
C LEU A 126 -5.14 -21.00 8.01
N GLN A 127 -6.41 -21.39 7.92
CA GLN A 127 -7.57 -20.49 7.92
C GLN A 127 -7.71 -19.77 9.27
N VAL A 128 -7.47 -20.46 10.40
CA VAL A 128 -7.40 -19.86 11.74
C VAL A 128 -6.18 -18.92 11.85
N ALA A 129 -5.02 -19.28 11.32
CA ALA A 129 -3.84 -18.42 11.31
C ALA A 129 -4.06 -17.14 10.46
N MET A 130 -4.70 -17.26 9.29
CA MET A 130 -5.18 -16.13 8.49
C MET A 130 -6.18 -15.28 9.29
N CYS A 131 -7.12 -15.92 10.01
CA CYS A 131 -8.12 -15.24 10.83
C CYS A 131 -7.57 -14.59 12.12
N LEU A 132 -6.44 -15.06 12.64
CA LEU A 132 -5.71 -14.44 13.75
C LEU A 132 -4.70 -13.40 13.27
N SER A 133 -4.27 -13.45 12.00
CA SER A 133 -3.45 -12.39 11.42
C SER A 133 -4.26 -11.08 11.36
N ARG A 134 -3.77 -10.05 12.08
CA ARG A 134 -4.34 -8.68 12.10
C ARG A 134 -4.00 -7.89 10.83
N ASN A 135 -3.96 -8.56 9.67
CA ASN A 135 -3.69 -7.91 8.40
C ASN A 135 -5.00 -7.32 7.86
N ILE A 136 -5.05 -5.99 7.73
CA ILE A 136 -6.29 -5.21 7.56
C ILE A 136 -6.72 -5.06 6.08
N TYR A 137 -5.92 -5.59 5.14
CA TYR A 137 -6.23 -5.58 3.72
C TYR A 137 -7.22 -6.69 3.28
N SER A 138 -8.00 -6.38 2.24
CA SER A 138 -9.00 -7.27 1.59
C SER A 138 -8.49 -8.68 1.33
N THR A 139 -7.20 -8.82 1.05
CA THR A 139 -6.50 -10.08 0.77
C THR A 139 -6.82 -11.18 1.79
N ARG A 140 -7.05 -10.84 3.07
CA ARG A 140 -7.49 -11.81 4.07
C ARG A 140 -8.88 -12.38 3.75
N THR A 141 -9.87 -11.54 3.49
CA THR A 141 -11.23 -11.96 3.09
C THR A 141 -11.19 -12.73 1.77
N ASP A 142 -10.41 -12.27 0.80
CA ASP A 142 -10.34 -12.87 -0.54
C ASP A 142 -9.69 -14.27 -0.49
N ILE A 143 -8.61 -14.44 0.28
CA ILE A 143 -8.00 -15.76 0.55
C ILE A 143 -8.95 -16.66 1.35
N THR A 144 -9.66 -16.13 2.35
CA THR A 144 -10.61 -16.92 3.16
C THR A 144 -11.77 -17.44 2.31
N ILE A 145 -12.27 -16.63 1.37
CA ILE A 145 -13.30 -17.02 0.41
C ILE A 145 -12.78 -18.11 -0.54
N CYS A 146 -11.57 -17.96 -1.10
CA CYS A 146 -10.95 -19.00 -1.92
C CYS A 146 -10.78 -20.34 -1.17
N MET A 147 -10.38 -20.30 0.11
CA MET A 147 -10.28 -21.50 0.95
C MET A 147 -11.65 -22.14 1.22
N LEU A 148 -12.67 -21.34 1.53
CA LEU A 148 -14.04 -21.83 1.72
C LEU A 148 -14.63 -22.46 0.45
N VAL A 149 -14.43 -21.84 -0.72
CA VAL A 149 -14.86 -22.42 -2.01
C VAL A 149 -14.14 -23.76 -2.27
N SER A 150 -12.84 -23.85 -1.96
CA SER A 150 -12.10 -25.12 -2.10
C SER A 150 -12.58 -26.21 -1.14
N GLN A 151 -12.93 -25.86 0.11
CA GLN A 151 -13.50 -26.80 1.07
C GLN A 151 -14.89 -27.27 0.63
N MET A 152 -15.76 -26.34 0.19
CA MET A 152 -17.10 -26.66 -0.31
C MET A 152 -17.06 -27.53 -1.57
N ALA A 153 -16.15 -27.27 -2.50
CA ALA A 153 -15.96 -28.10 -3.69
C ALA A 153 -15.51 -29.52 -3.34
N LEU A 154 -14.63 -29.68 -2.35
CA LEU A 154 -14.19 -30.99 -1.87
C LEU A 154 -15.31 -31.76 -1.14
N VAL A 155 -16.14 -31.07 -0.35
CA VAL A 155 -17.34 -31.67 0.29
C VAL A 155 -18.39 -32.07 -0.75
N LEU A 156 -18.62 -31.25 -1.78
CA LEU A 156 -19.52 -31.61 -2.88
C LEU A 156 -19.01 -32.83 -3.66
N TYR A 157 -17.69 -32.93 -3.89
CA TYR A 157 -17.07 -34.11 -4.50
C TYR A 157 -17.22 -35.37 -3.62
N THR A 158 -17.01 -35.31 -2.31
CA THR A 158 -17.19 -36.48 -1.45
C THR A 158 -18.65 -36.89 -1.32
N ILE A 159 -19.60 -35.95 -1.34
CA ILE A 159 -21.05 -36.26 -1.43
C ILE A 159 -21.39 -36.92 -2.77
N TRP A 160 -20.88 -36.38 -3.89
CA TRP A 160 -21.05 -36.98 -5.23
C TRP A 160 -20.56 -38.44 -5.26
N VAL A 161 -19.35 -38.68 -4.75
CA VAL A 161 -18.78 -40.03 -4.64
C VAL A 161 -19.61 -40.93 -3.73
N ALA A 162 -19.94 -40.50 -2.51
CA ALA A 162 -20.59 -41.35 -1.52
C ALA A 162 -22.05 -41.69 -1.88
N VAL A 163 -22.82 -40.69 -2.34
CA VAL A 163 -24.28 -40.76 -2.48
C VAL A 163 -24.72 -41.00 -3.92
N LEU A 164 -24.20 -40.25 -4.89
CA LEU A 164 -24.70 -40.22 -6.27
C LEU A 164 -24.10 -41.33 -7.15
N ARG A 165 -24.09 -42.56 -6.62
CA ARG A 165 -23.49 -43.75 -7.25
C ARG A 165 -24.04 -44.03 -8.65
N GLN A 166 -25.35 -43.85 -8.86
CA GLN A 166 -26.02 -44.14 -10.12
C GLN A 166 -25.61 -43.17 -11.24
N GLU A 167 -25.42 -41.89 -10.92
CA GLU A 167 -25.01 -40.86 -11.88
C GLU A 167 -23.53 -40.95 -12.30
N ARG A 168 -22.68 -41.63 -11.52
CA ARG A 168 -21.27 -41.89 -11.88
C ARG A 168 -21.12 -42.73 -13.16
N VAL A 169 -22.18 -43.43 -13.60
CA VAL A 169 -22.20 -44.14 -14.89
C VAL A 169 -22.24 -43.16 -16.08
N HIS A 170 -22.77 -41.95 -15.88
CA HIS A 170 -22.94 -40.94 -16.92
C HIS A 170 -21.89 -39.83 -16.89
N LEU A 171 -21.26 -39.57 -15.73
CA LEU A 171 -20.28 -38.50 -15.53
C LEU A 171 -18.97 -39.01 -14.94
N SER A 172 -17.88 -38.83 -15.69
CA SER A 172 -16.53 -39.21 -15.29
C SER A 172 -16.08 -38.44 -14.04
N GLU A 173 -15.39 -39.12 -13.12
CA GLU A 173 -14.87 -38.50 -11.89
C GLU A 173 -13.88 -37.36 -12.20
N PHE A 174 -13.11 -37.47 -13.29
CA PHE A 174 -12.23 -36.41 -13.79
C PHE A 174 -13.00 -35.13 -14.17
N PHE A 175 -14.24 -35.24 -14.65
CA PHE A 175 -15.05 -34.06 -14.99
C PHE A 175 -15.44 -33.26 -13.74
N ILE A 176 -15.82 -33.94 -12.64
CA ILE A 176 -16.15 -33.27 -11.38
C ILE A 176 -14.89 -32.67 -10.73
N ILE A 177 -13.75 -33.37 -10.78
CA ILE A 177 -12.45 -32.83 -10.32
C ILE A 177 -12.07 -31.59 -11.13
N TRP A 178 -12.22 -31.62 -12.46
CA TRP A 178 -11.94 -30.47 -13.33
C TRP A 178 -12.88 -29.29 -13.04
N LEU A 179 -14.17 -29.55 -12.83
CA LEU A 179 -15.16 -28.53 -12.45
C LEU A 179 -14.82 -27.90 -11.09
N ALA A 180 -14.35 -28.68 -10.11
CA ALA A 180 -13.89 -28.19 -8.82
C ALA A 180 -12.61 -27.32 -8.93
N MET A 181 -11.65 -27.73 -9.76
CA MET A 181 -10.46 -26.91 -10.08
C MET A 181 -10.84 -25.62 -10.81
N LEU A 182 -11.79 -25.67 -11.75
CA LEU A 182 -12.28 -24.48 -12.44
C LEU A 182 -13.00 -23.52 -11.49
N ALA A 183 -13.88 -24.03 -10.61
CA ALA A 183 -14.60 -23.20 -9.63
C ALA A 183 -13.64 -22.54 -8.63
N THR A 184 -12.64 -23.27 -8.13
CA THR A 184 -11.61 -22.71 -7.25
C THR A 184 -10.73 -21.70 -7.97
N HIS A 185 -10.29 -21.97 -9.20
CA HIS A 185 -9.52 -21.00 -10.00
C HIS A 185 -10.32 -19.71 -10.30
N ILE A 186 -11.58 -19.84 -10.75
CA ILE A 186 -12.48 -18.69 -10.97
C ILE A 186 -12.67 -17.88 -9.68
N SER A 187 -12.87 -18.52 -8.52
CA SER A 187 -12.96 -17.79 -7.25
C SER A 187 -11.65 -17.12 -6.85
N SER A 188 -10.49 -17.71 -7.15
CA SER A 188 -9.17 -17.12 -6.85
C SER A 188 -8.82 -15.91 -7.72
N VAL A 189 -9.42 -15.79 -8.91
CA VAL A 189 -9.13 -14.70 -9.88
C VAL A 189 -10.25 -13.67 -9.91
N CYS A 190 -11.49 -14.10 -10.16
CA CYS A 190 -12.62 -13.20 -10.41
C CYS A 190 -13.10 -12.48 -9.15
N TRP A 191 -12.99 -13.09 -7.96
CA TRP A 191 -13.40 -12.43 -6.72
C TRP A 191 -12.44 -11.28 -6.31
N PRO A 192 -11.10 -11.46 -6.25
CA PRO A 192 -10.19 -10.33 -6.05
C PRO A 192 -10.33 -9.25 -7.14
N LEU A 193 -10.55 -9.64 -8.40
CA LEU A 193 -10.76 -8.69 -9.49
C LEU A 193 -12.05 -7.88 -9.30
N TRP A 194 -13.16 -8.51 -8.91
CA TRP A 194 -14.42 -7.83 -8.59
C TRP A 194 -14.28 -6.90 -7.37
N CYS A 195 -13.61 -7.34 -6.30
CA CYS A 195 -13.27 -6.50 -5.16
C CYS A 195 -12.42 -5.29 -5.56
N SER A 196 -11.45 -5.48 -6.47
CA SER A 196 -10.60 -4.43 -7.01
C SER A 196 -11.40 -3.41 -7.84
N ILE A 197 -12.18 -3.87 -8.83
CA ILE A 197 -13.04 -3.02 -9.67
C ILE A 197 -14.05 -2.26 -8.81
N LYS A 198 -14.69 -2.91 -7.84
CA LYS A 198 -15.62 -2.25 -6.91
C LYS A 198 -14.93 -1.19 -6.05
N ARG A 199 -13.68 -1.43 -5.61
CA ARG A 199 -12.88 -0.44 -4.86
C ARG A 199 -12.42 0.72 -5.75
N TYR A 200 -11.96 0.44 -6.97
CA TYR A 200 -11.59 1.45 -7.97
C TYR A 200 -12.78 2.35 -8.29
N ASN A 201 -13.94 1.76 -8.61
CA ASN A 201 -15.18 2.51 -8.84
C ASN A 201 -15.60 3.32 -7.61
N TRP A 202 -15.42 2.81 -6.39
CA TRP A 202 -15.70 3.58 -5.16
C TRP A 202 -14.69 4.71 -4.90
N MET A 203 -13.49 4.65 -5.49
CA MET A 203 -12.51 5.73 -5.50
C MET A 203 -12.81 6.76 -6.61
N SER A 204 -13.17 6.33 -7.83
CA SER A 204 -13.47 7.23 -8.95
C SER A 204 -14.86 7.88 -8.90
N ILE A 205 -15.80 7.30 -8.14
CA ILE A 205 -17.10 7.92 -7.80
C ILE A 205 -16.97 8.94 -6.66
N ARG A 206 -15.82 9.01 -5.97
CA ARG A 206 -15.48 10.25 -5.25
C ARG A 206 -15.25 11.31 -6.34
N PRO A 207 -15.97 12.44 -6.34
CA PRO A 207 -15.79 13.45 -7.38
C PRO A 207 -14.32 13.91 -7.36
N PRO A 208 -13.66 14.04 -8.54
CA PRO A 208 -12.30 14.54 -8.60
C PRO A 208 -12.24 15.94 -7.94
N PRO A 209 -11.10 16.33 -7.33
CA PRO A 209 -10.96 17.58 -6.58
C PRO A 209 -11.00 18.85 -7.44
N ASN A 210 -11.52 18.78 -8.67
CA ASN A 210 -11.63 19.85 -9.66
C ASN A 210 -12.71 20.89 -9.32
N GLY A 211 -12.82 21.25 -8.05
CA GLY A 211 -13.36 22.54 -7.63
C GLY A 211 -12.27 23.61 -7.75
N PHE A 212 -12.06 24.15 -8.96
CA PHE A 212 -11.26 25.35 -9.19
C PHE A 212 -11.81 26.50 -8.32
N GLY A 213 -11.25 26.72 -7.13
CA GLY A 213 -11.90 27.64 -6.18
C GLY A 213 -11.36 27.79 -4.75
N ASN A 214 -10.19 27.24 -4.36
CA ASN A 214 -9.24 27.81 -3.37
C ASN A 214 -8.18 26.79 -2.92
N PRO A 215 -6.87 27.15 -2.85
CA PRO A 215 -5.79 26.21 -2.49
C PRO A 215 -5.85 25.67 -1.05
N TYR A 216 -6.59 26.31 -0.14
CA TYR A 216 -6.78 25.85 1.25
C TYR A 216 -8.26 25.52 1.59
N GLY A 217 -9.14 25.37 0.59
CA GLY A 217 -10.60 25.48 0.77
C GLY A 217 -11.48 24.24 0.57
N GLY A 218 -10.98 23.16 -0.07
CA GLY A 218 -11.80 22.10 -0.68
C GLY A 218 -12.46 21.06 0.26
N THR A 219 -13.78 21.17 0.45
CA THR A 219 -14.79 20.08 0.50
C THR A 219 -14.44 18.65 0.99
N ARG A 220 -13.67 18.46 2.07
CA ARG A 220 -13.62 17.15 2.78
C ARG A 220 -15.00 16.77 3.36
N PRO A 221 -15.48 15.51 3.22
CA PRO A 221 -16.78 15.08 3.74
C PRO A 221 -16.91 15.26 5.26
N ARG A 222 -18.01 15.88 5.72
CA ARG A 222 -18.30 16.18 7.14
C ARG A 222 -17.08 16.74 7.91
N ARG A 223 -16.63 17.94 7.53
CA ARG A 223 -15.56 18.73 8.20
C ARG A 223 -15.50 18.52 9.72
N SER A 224 -16.61 18.67 10.46
CA SER A 224 -16.65 18.59 11.93
C SER A 224 -16.19 17.27 12.55
N LEU A 225 -16.55 16.11 11.96
CA LEU A 225 -16.11 14.79 12.44
C LEU A 225 -14.67 14.50 12.02
N TYR A 226 -14.24 15.02 10.87
CA TYR A 226 -12.85 14.90 10.47
C TYR A 226 -11.94 15.78 11.34
N THR A 227 -12.34 17.02 11.67
CA THR A 227 -11.54 17.92 12.50
C THR A 227 -11.33 17.39 13.91
N SER A 228 -12.33 16.77 14.54
CA SER A 228 -12.14 16.19 15.88
C SER A 228 -11.23 14.96 15.86
N LEU A 229 -11.40 14.05 14.88
CA LEU A 229 -10.51 12.89 14.73
C LEU A 229 -9.08 13.32 14.38
N TYR A 230 -8.91 14.31 13.51
CA TYR A 230 -7.60 14.82 13.11
C TYR A 230 -6.90 15.59 14.23
N GLN A 231 -7.64 16.33 15.06
CA GLN A 231 -7.11 16.96 16.27
C GLN A 231 -6.67 15.91 17.30
N GLU A 232 -7.46 14.85 17.50
CA GLU A 232 -7.12 13.71 18.37
C GLU A 232 -5.86 12.97 17.88
N PHE A 233 -5.75 12.77 16.56
CA PHE A 233 -4.58 12.22 15.87
C PHE A 233 -3.35 13.12 16.01
N GLN A 234 -3.49 14.43 15.81
CA GLN A 234 -2.41 15.39 15.98
C GLN A 234 -1.89 15.42 17.43
N MET A 235 -2.77 15.49 18.43
CA MET A 235 -2.38 15.40 19.85
C MET A 235 -1.71 14.05 20.19
N THR A 236 -2.09 12.98 19.49
CA THR A 236 -1.44 11.65 19.59
C THR A 236 -0.04 11.66 18.96
N LEU A 237 0.17 12.39 17.87
CA LEU A 237 1.47 12.54 17.21
C LEU A 237 2.40 13.55 17.89
N GLU A 238 1.88 14.55 18.59
CA GLU A 238 2.70 15.54 19.32
C GLU A 238 3.27 14.95 20.62
N ASP A 239 2.44 14.23 21.39
CA ASP A 239 2.87 13.47 22.58
C ASP A 239 3.84 12.33 22.20
N LYS A 240 5.08 12.40 22.69
CA LYS A 240 6.16 11.44 22.38
C LYS A 240 5.79 9.98 22.72
N ALA A 241 5.14 9.75 23.86
CA ALA A 241 4.78 8.41 24.32
C ALA A 241 3.59 7.83 23.55
N LYS A 242 2.56 8.65 23.28
CA LYS A 242 1.42 8.26 22.44
C LYS A 242 1.87 8.05 20.98
N ARG A 243 2.72 8.91 20.43
CA ARG A 243 3.32 8.80 19.09
C ARG A 243 4.03 7.46 18.94
N GLU A 244 4.86 7.06 19.89
CA GLU A 244 5.54 5.77 19.83
C GLU A 244 4.57 4.58 19.91
N ARG A 245 3.59 4.59 20.84
CA ARG A 245 2.58 3.51 20.93
C ARG A 245 1.71 3.43 19.67
N PHE A 246 1.39 4.55 19.04
CA PHE A 246 0.66 4.61 17.77
C PHE A 246 1.50 4.09 16.59
N LEU A 247 2.74 4.56 16.42
CA LEU A 247 3.60 4.13 15.30
C LEU A 247 4.01 2.66 15.42
N GLN A 248 4.17 2.13 16.64
CA GLN A 248 4.34 0.68 16.88
C GLN A 248 3.09 -0.11 16.46
N TYR A 249 1.88 0.36 16.83
CA TYR A 249 0.63 -0.27 16.39
C TYR A 249 0.47 -0.23 14.86
N ALA A 250 0.75 0.92 14.25
CA ALA A 250 0.69 1.12 12.80
C ALA A 250 1.63 0.15 12.08
N THR A 251 2.91 0.09 12.49
CA THR A 251 3.93 -0.82 11.93
C THR A 251 3.58 -2.31 12.14
N HIS A 252 2.76 -2.65 13.14
CA HIS A 252 2.38 -4.03 13.43
C HIS A 252 1.08 -4.49 12.74
N CYS A 253 0.11 -3.59 12.52
CA CYS A 253 -1.22 -3.92 11.99
C CYS A 253 -1.44 -3.45 10.53
N TYR A 254 -0.58 -2.57 10.02
CA TYR A 254 -0.67 -1.96 8.70
C TYR A 254 0.67 -2.03 7.95
N ARG A 255 0.67 -1.49 6.73
CA ARG A 255 1.87 -1.22 5.94
C ARG A 255 2.87 -0.38 6.74
N SER A 256 4.10 -0.89 6.85
CA SER A 256 5.25 -0.18 7.42
C SER A 256 5.63 1.07 6.63
N GLU A 257 5.23 1.13 5.36
CA GLU A 257 5.50 2.23 4.43
C GLU A 257 5.09 3.61 5.00
N LEU A 258 3.87 3.76 5.55
CA LEU A 258 3.40 5.06 6.06
C LEU A 258 4.14 5.51 7.36
N PRO A 259 4.34 4.66 8.38
CA PRO A 259 5.19 5.02 9.53
C PRO A 259 6.65 5.31 9.17
N SER A 260 7.23 4.55 8.24
CA SER A 260 8.63 4.74 7.81
C SER A 260 8.81 6.04 7.04
N PHE A 261 7.87 6.41 6.14
CA PHE A 261 7.88 7.72 5.49
C PHE A 261 7.91 8.87 6.48
N LEU A 262 7.06 8.86 7.52
CA LEU A 262 7.09 9.92 8.54
C LEU A 262 8.39 9.94 9.36
N HIS A 263 9.03 8.79 9.55
CA HIS A 263 10.32 8.69 10.24
C HIS A 263 11.45 9.31 9.40
N ASP A 264 11.53 8.93 8.13
CA ASP A 264 12.58 9.36 7.22
C ASP A 264 12.37 10.81 6.76
N TYR A 265 11.10 11.26 6.65
CA TYR A 265 10.76 12.67 6.42
C TYR A 265 11.22 13.55 7.59
N GLN A 266 11.03 13.08 8.82
CA GLN A 266 11.49 13.79 10.02
C GLN A 266 13.03 13.81 10.08
N LEU A 267 13.73 12.75 9.65
CA LEU A 267 15.19 12.72 9.53
C LEU A 267 15.70 13.71 8.47
N LEU A 268 15.12 13.68 7.27
CA LEU A 268 15.41 14.60 6.17
C LEU A 268 15.22 16.05 6.60
N LYS A 269 14.13 16.33 7.33
CA LYS A 269 13.83 17.65 7.90
C LYS A 269 14.90 18.15 8.89
N TYR A 270 15.48 17.27 9.71
CA TYR A 270 16.62 17.64 10.55
C TYR A 270 17.85 17.97 9.70
N GLN A 271 18.21 17.10 8.75
CA GLN A 271 19.37 17.29 7.86
C GLN A 271 19.29 18.62 7.09
N VAL A 272 18.11 19.01 6.60
CA VAL A 272 17.88 20.33 5.97
C VAL A 272 18.14 21.47 6.95
N ILE A 273 17.57 21.42 8.16
CA ILE A 273 17.64 22.51 9.14
C ILE A 273 19.07 22.70 9.66
N ASP A 274 19.82 21.62 9.87
CA ASP A 274 21.21 21.71 10.30
C ASP A 274 22.13 22.16 9.16
N ALA A 275 21.93 21.70 7.91
CA ALA A 275 22.66 22.22 6.75
C ALA A 275 22.38 23.71 6.47
N LEU A 276 21.14 24.19 6.69
CA LEU A 276 20.81 25.61 6.65
C LEU A 276 21.51 26.41 7.76
N ARG A 277 21.70 25.81 8.96
CA ARG A 277 22.45 26.43 10.06
C ARG A 277 23.96 26.46 9.78
N GLU A 278 24.53 25.40 9.22
CA GLU A 278 25.93 25.35 8.78
C GLU A 278 26.22 26.48 7.77
N ASN A 279 25.36 26.63 6.75
CA ASN A 279 25.47 27.71 5.76
C ASN A 279 25.44 29.12 6.39
N GLN A 280 24.64 29.35 7.44
CA GLN A 280 24.63 30.63 8.18
C GLN A 280 25.96 30.91 8.90
N ILE A 281 26.57 29.88 9.51
CA ILE A 281 27.82 30.01 10.26
C ILE A 281 28.98 30.35 9.31
N HIS A 282 29.08 29.65 8.17
CA HIS A 282 30.09 29.93 7.15
C HIS A 282 29.90 31.31 6.49
N ALA A 283 28.66 31.78 6.32
CA ALA A 283 28.38 33.11 5.76
C ALA A 283 28.80 34.27 6.67
N HIS A 284 28.95 34.04 7.98
CA HIS A 284 29.33 35.07 8.96
C HIS A 284 30.75 34.93 9.51
N THR A 285 31.37 33.75 9.44
CA THR A 285 32.71 33.49 9.98
C THR A 285 33.46 32.42 9.17
N PRO A 286 34.41 32.81 8.30
CA PRO A 286 35.29 31.87 7.61
C PRO A 286 36.47 31.46 8.51
N ASP A 287 36.20 30.67 9.56
CA ASP A 287 37.22 30.11 10.44
C ASP A 287 37.46 28.62 10.12
N PRO A 288 38.69 28.21 9.72
CA PRO A 288 38.99 26.83 9.31
C PRO A 288 38.95 25.81 10.46
N THR A 289 38.71 26.22 11.71
CA THR A 289 38.50 25.29 12.84
C THR A 289 37.11 24.66 12.85
N VAL A 290 36.13 25.23 12.12
CA VAL A 290 34.75 24.72 12.05
C VAL A 290 34.68 23.39 11.28
N ASP A 291 35.40 23.26 10.17
CA ASP A 291 35.32 22.11 9.26
C ASP A 291 35.68 20.79 9.96
N ALA A 292 36.67 20.84 10.86
CA ALA A 292 37.10 19.69 11.68
C ALA A 292 36.07 19.23 12.72
N TYR A 293 35.04 20.04 13.00
CA TYR A 293 33.90 19.65 13.83
C TYR A 293 32.78 19.01 12.99
N LEU A 294 32.55 19.53 11.78
CA LEU A 294 31.50 19.05 10.86
C LEU A 294 31.78 17.64 10.30
N ASP A 295 33.04 17.31 10.04
CA ASP A 295 33.42 15.94 9.63
C ASP A 295 33.10 14.91 10.74
N LYS A 296 33.13 15.35 12.00
CA LYS A 296 32.85 14.51 13.18
C LYS A 296 31.36 14.34 13.47
N SER A 297 30.49 15.27 13.07
CA SER A 297 29.04 15.08 13.14
C SER A 297 28.53 14.17 12.02
N ARG A 298 29.08 14.29 10.80
CA ARG A 298 28.73 13.42 9.65
C ARG A 298 29.01 11.94 9.89
N SER A 299 29.98 11.59 10.73
CA SER A 299 30.40 10.19 10.94
C SER A 299 29.45 9.31 11.77
N LYS A 300 28.33 9.84 12.31
CA LYS A 300 27.36 9.07 13.09
C LYS A 300 25.96 9.11 12.50
N ILE A 301 25.41 7.92 12.21
CA ILE A 301 23.99 7.71 11.95
C ILE A 301 23.23 7.90 13.27
N GLN A 302 22.91 9.14 13.60
CA GLN A 302 22.15 9.50 14.80
C GLN A 302 20.68 9.14 14.59
N THR A 303 20.09 8.36 15.51
CA THR A 303 18.69 7.94 15.32
C THR A 303 17.74 9.12 15.54
N VAL A 304 16.59 9.13 14.86
CA VAL A 304 15.58 10.21 14.95
C VAL A 304 15.12 10.49 16.39
N LYS A 305 15.28 9.52 17.31
CA LYS A 305 14.97 9.67 18.75
C LYS A 305 16.04 10.43 19.54
N GLU A 306 17.29 10.38 19.10
CA GLU A 306 18.46 10.95 19.77
C GLU A 306 18.81 12.35 19.23
N HIS A 307 18.12 12.80 18.19
CA HIS A 307 18.38 14.10 17.56
C HIS A 307 17.90 15.26 18.45
N PRO A 308 18.70 16.32 18.71
CA PRO A 308 18.32 17.40 19.62
C PRO A 308 17.05 18.16 19.19
N LEU A 309 16.72 18.14 17.89
CA LEU A 309 15.52 18.76 17.35
C LEU A 309 14.24 17.92 17.53
N ALA A 310 14.34 16.67 18.01
CA ALA A 310 13.23 15.71 18.01
C ALA A 310 12.11 15.97 19.03
N ASP A 311 12.40 16.78 20.05
CA ASP A 311 11.41 17.27 21.01
C ASP A 311 11.00 18.73 20.74
N LEU A 312 11.58 19.37 19.72
CA LEU A 312 11.29 20.76 19.30
C LEU A 312 10.42 20.83 18.03
N ILE A 313 10.58 19.89 17.09
CA ILE A 313 9.91 19.91 15.78
C ILE A 313 8.75 18.92 15.72
N PRO A 314 7.48 19.38 15.61
CA PRO A 314 6.33 18.51 15.39
C PRO A 314 6.45 17.71 14.08
N ILE A 315 6.08 16.43 14.13
CA ILE A 315 6.09 15.53 12.95
C ILE A 315 5.02 15.90 11.91
N THR A 316 3.99 16.65 12.32
CA THR A 316 2.91 17.18 11.48
C THR A 316 3.32 18.39 10.64
N ARG A 317 4.33 19.15 11.06
CA ARG A 317 4.80 20.36 10.36
C ARG A 317 5.72 20.05 9.20
N GLY A 318 5.68 20.93 8.20
CA GLY A 318 6.53 20.86 7.02
C GLY A 318 7.99 21.19 7.26
N ILE A 319 8.83 20.96 6.25
CA ILE A 319 10.26 21.30 6.30
C ILE A 319 10.43 22.82 6.38
N LEU A 320 9.79 23.56 5.47
CA LEU A 320 9.79 25.02 5.45
C LEU A 320 9.28 25.61 6.79
N GLU A 321 8.10 25.19 7.24
CA GLU A 321 7.50 25.65 8.51
C GLU A 321 8.42 25.42 9.73
N SER A 322 9.19 24.33 9.72
CA SER A 322 10.06 23.96 10.84
C SER A 322 11.42 24.65 10.77
N ALA A 323 11.90 24.97 9.58
CA ALA A 323 13.06 25.83 9.38
C ALA A 323 12.75 27.27 9.82
N MET A 324 11.62 27.84 9.39
CA MET A 324 11.15 29.17 9.82
C MET A 324 10.87 29.28 11.33
N LEU A 325 10.60 28.17 12.02
CA LEU A 325 10.40 28.12 13.47
C LEU A 325 11.73 28.22 14.25
N LEU A 326 12.84 27.77 13.67
CA LEU A 326 14.12 27.56 14.37
C LEU A 326 15.28 28.42 13.85
N LEU A 327 15.13 29.05 12.69
CA LEU A 327 16.14 29.88 12.04
C LEU A 327 15.61 31.32 11.85
N PRO A 328 16.48 32.35 11.77
CA PRO A 328 16.02 33.73 11.63
C PRO A 328 15.23 33.95 10.32
N PRO A 329 14.13 34.73 10.33
CA PRO A 329 13.31 34.97 9.13
C PRO A 329 14.03 35.65 7.95
N LEU A 330 15.23 36.19 8.14
CA LEU A 330 16.05 36.75 7.06
C LEU A 330 16.78 35.67 6.24
N VAL A 331 16.70 34.40 6.61
CA VAL A 331 17.44 33.29 5.96
C VAL A 331 16.54 32.18 5.43
N VAL A 332 15.25 32.17 5.78
CA VAL A 332 14.30 31.13 5.33
C VAL A 332 13.00 31.78 4.91
N ASP A 333 12.65 31.59 3.64
CA ASP A 333 11.46 32.09 2.96
C ASP A 333 10.88 31.02 2.00
N GLU A 334 9.82 31.37 1.27
CA GLU A 334 9.19 30.47 0.30
C GLU A 334 10.05 30.17 -0.95
N SER A 335 11.07 30.99 -1.24
CA SER A 335 12.03 30.75 -2.34
C SER A 335 13.25 29.90 -1.92
N THR A 336 13.39 29.60 -0.63
CA THR A 336 14.50 28.81 -0.08
C THR A 336 14.44 27.37 -0.61
N GLN A 337 15.57 26.90 -1.13
CA GLN A 337 15.72 25.57 -1.73
C GLN A 337 16.37 24.56 -0.78
N PHE A 338 16.25 23.27 -1.11
CA PHE A 338 16.98 22.20 -0.43
C PHE A 338 18.51 22.39 -0.54
N PRO A 339 19.26 22.40 0.59
CA PRO A 339 20.72 22.51 0.57
C PRO A 339 21.38 21.36 -0.20
N GLU A 340 22.44 21.68 -0.95
CA GLU A 340 23.17 20.72 -1.81
C GLU A 340 23.61 19.46 -1.03
N ALA A 341 24.09 19.64 0.21
CA ALA A 341 24.53 18.57 1.09
C ALA A 341 23.43 17.54 1.48
N VAL A 342 22.15 17.85 1.20
CA VAL A 342 20.99 17.03 1.54
C VAL A 342 20.27 16.48 0.29
N LYS A 343 20.66 16.91 -0.93
CA LYS A 343 20.03 16.45 -2.18
C LYS A 343 20.13 14.93 -2.40
N SER A 344 21.19 14.29 -1.93
CA SER A 344 21.33 12.81 -1.96
C SER A 344 20.30 12.12 -1.06
N SER A 345 20.12 12.57 0.18
CA SER A 345 19.07 12.10 1.08
C SER A 345 17.67 12.32 0.51
N PHE A 346 17.44 13.48 -0.11
CA PHE A 346 16.18 13.83 -0.77
C PHE A 346 15.89 12.91 -1.97
N SER A 347 16.87 12.68 -2.84
CA SER A 347 16.75 11.74 -3.97
C SER A 347 16.48 10.31 -3.49
N ASN A 348 17.19 9.86 -2.45
CA ASN A 348 16.96 8.54 -1.86
C ASN A 348 15.55 8.42 -1.26
N PHE A 349 15.03 9.47 -0.63
CA PHE A 349 13.66 9.53 -0.12
C PHE A 349 12.62 9.42 -1.25
N ILE A 350 12.80 10.12 -2.37
CA ILE A 350 11.95 10.01 -3.56
C ILE A 350 12.01 8.60 -4.16
N CYS A 351 13.21 8.07 -4.43
CA CYS A 351 13.40 6.71 -4.95
C CYS A 351 12.77 5.64 -4.02
N THR A 352 12.81 5.86 -2.69
CA THR A 352 12.25 4.92 -1.71
C THR A 352 10.72 4.97 -1.65
N TYR A 353 10.11 6.16 -1.61
CA TYR A 353 8.68 6.28 -1.28
C TYR A 353 7.76 6.68 -2.42
N LEU A 354 8.28 7.38 -3.45
CA LEU A 354 7.48 7.95 -4.53
C LEU A 354 7.67 7.23 -5.87
N SER A 355 8.80 6.55 -6.07
CA SER A 355 8.99 5.67 -7.24
C SER A 355 8.02 4.49 -7.22
N SER A 356 7.24 4.32 -8.29
CA SER A 356 6.29 3.21 -8.45
C SER A 356 6.94 1.82 -8.56
N SER A 357 8.26 1.75 -8.77
CA SER A 357 9.02 0.49 -8.73
C SER A 357 9.43 0.06 -7.31
N SER A 358 9.32 0.94 -6.31
CA SER A 358 9.79 0.67 -4.95
C SER A 358 8.87 -0.27 -4.18
N HIS A 359 9.47 -1.17 -3.38
CA HIS A 359 8.76 -1.98 -2.39
C HIS A 359 8.18 -1.17 -1.22
N MET A 360 8.62 0.09 -1.04
CA MET A 360 8.11 1.03 -0.04
C MET A 360 7.20 2.12 -0.65
N PHE A 361 6.80 1.98 -1.93
CA PHE A 361 5.97 2.95 -2.65
C PHE A 361 4.66 3.28 -1.92
N ILE A 362 4.34 4.58 -1.83
CA ILE A 362 3.11 5.10 -1.23
C ILE A 362 2.20 5.68 -2.30
N SER A 363 0.95 5.22 -2.29
CA SER A 363 -0.14 5.66 -3.17
C SER A 363 -0.67 7.06 -2.80
N ILE A 364 0.15 8.11 -2.97
CA ILE A 364 -0.29 9.51 -2.96
C ILE A 364 -0.84 9.92 -4.35
N PRO A 365 -1.55 11.07 -4.49
CA PRO A 365 -2.05 11.55 -5.77
C PRO A 365 -0.92 11.83 -6.78
N GLY A 366 -1.10 11.37 -8.02
CA GLY A 366 -0.08 11.49 -9.08
C GLY A 366 0.32 12.93 -9.43
N GLU A 367 -0.57 13.91 -9.21
CA GLU A 367 -0.26 15.34 -9.32
C GLU A 367 0.89 15.76 -8.41
N ALA A 368 0.89 15.31 -7.14
CA ALA A 368 1.93 15.66 -6.17
C ALA A 368 3.26 14.97 -6.51
N VAL A 369 3.21 13.77 -7.10
CA VAL A 369 4.40 13.07 -7.60
C VAL A 369 4.99 13.80 -8.81
N ALA A 370 4.16 14.22 -9.77
CA ALA A 370 4.59 15.00 -10.93
C ALA A 370 5.16 16.38 -10.55
N GLU A 371 4.54 17.06 -9.59
CA GLU A 371 5.02 18.32 -9.00
C GLU A 371 6.43 18.17 -8.40
N ILE A 372 6.68 17.09 -7.65
CA ILE A 372 8.01 16.75 -7.10
C ILE A 372 9.02 16.40 -8.20
N HIS A 373 8.63 15.68 -9.25
CA HIS A 373 9.53 15.33 -10.36
C HIS A 373 9.91 16.56 -11.21
N SER A 374 8.96 17.45 -11.54
CA SER A 374 9.25 18.69 -12.29
C SER A 374 10.29 19.55 -11.54
N ALA A 375 10.13 19.72 -10.23
CA ALA A 375 11.09 20.45 -9.38
C ALA A 375 12.49 19.80 -9.36
N VAL A 376 12.60 18.48 -9.48
CA VAL A 376 13.87 17.75 -9.60
C VAL A 376 14.50 17.95 -10.98
N GLU A 377 13.72 17.84 -12.06
CA GLU A 377 14.17 18.02 -13.44
C GLU A 377 14.62 19.46 -13.70
N GLU A 378 13.88 20.45 -13.20
CA GLU A 378 14.23 21.88 -13.23
C GLU A 378 15.42 22.23 -12.32
N SER A 379 15.89 21.28 -11.50
CA SER A 379 16.92 21.47 -10.46
C SER A 379 16.60 22.52 -9.38
N TYR A 380 15.37 23.03 -9.36
CA TYR A 380 14.85 24.01 -8.41
C TYR A 380 13.89 23.31 -7.43
N VAL A 381 14.40 22.94 -6.25
CA VAL A 381 13.67 22.14 -5.26
C VAL A 381 13.36 23.00 -4.03
N PRO A 382 12.15 23.61 -3.91
CA PRO A 382 11.79 24.44 -2.77
C PRO A 382 11.54 23.61 -1.51
N LEU A 383 11.76 24.17 -0.32
CA LEU A 383 11.62 23.46 0.96
C LEU A 383 10.21 22.90 1.25
N SER A 384 9.17 23.43 0.60
CA SER A 384 7.78 23.01 0.75
C SER A 384 7.35 21.86 -0.18
N ILE A 385 8.20 21.42 -1.13
CA ILE A 385 7.81 20.51 -2.22
C ILE A 385 7.24 19.15 -1.75
N LEU A 386 7.63 18.70 -0.55
CA LEU A 386 7.16 17.45 0.04
C LEU A 386 5.92 17.61 0.95
N ASP A 387 5.47 18.82 1.24
CA ASP A 387 4.42 19.04 2.25
C ASP A 387 3.04 18.52 1.80
N ARG A 388 2.77 18.54 0.49
CA ARG A 388 1.60 17.89 -0.11
C ARG A 388 1.63 16.36 0.06
N ALA A 389 2.79 15.73 -0.13
CA ALA A 389 2.98 14.29 0.08
C ALA A 389 2.87 13.90 1.57
N LYS A 390 3.47 14.72 2.46
CA LYS A 390 3.32 14.63 3.92
C LYS A 390 1.86 14.65 4.34
N ASP A 391 1.06 15.61 3.85
CA ASP A 391 -0.33 15.76 4.28
C ASP A 391 -1.24 14.64 3.78
N GLU A 392 -0.95 14.03 2.63
CA GLU A 392 -1.65 12.82 2.19
C GLU A 392 -1.25 11.59 3.02
N VAL A 393 0.03 11.45 3.42
CA VAL A 393 0.45 10.38 4.36
C VAL A 393 -0.17 10.56 5.74
N LEU A 394 -0.22 11.78 6.26
CA LEU A 394 -0.91 12.11 7.52
C LEU A 394 -2.42 11.89 7.40
N PHE A 395 -3.04 12.21 6.26
CA PHE A 395 -4.45 11.94 5.99
C PHE A 395 -4.75 10.44 6.03
N LEU A 396 -3.98 9.62 5.30
CA LEU A 396 -4.11 8.16 5.27
C LEU A 396 -3.90 7.53 6.65
N LEU A 397 -2.89 7.97 7.41
CA LEU A 397 -2.68 7.53 8.79
C LEU A 397 -3.84 7.92 9.71
N CYS A 398 -4.44 9.10 9.52
CA CYS A 398 -5.61 9.53 10.30
C CYS A 398 -6.89 8.75 9.94
N THR A 399 -7.19 8.54 8.65
CA THR A 399 -8.43 7.86 8.23
C THR A 399 -8.37 6.37 8.49
N ASP A 400 -7.30 5.72 8.03
CA ASP A 400 -7.29 4.27 7.84
C ASP A 400 -6.66 3.57 9.04
N VAL A 401 -5.67 4.19 9.69
CA VAL A 401 -4.88 3.59 10.79
C VAL A 401 -5.37 4.05 12.16
N PHE A 402 -5.46 5.37 12.39
CA PHE A 402 -5.82 5.94 13.70
C PHE A 402 -7.26 5.60 14.12
N SER A 403 -8.19 5.54 13.16
CA SER A 403 -9.57 5.14 13.44
C SER A 403 -9.73 3.69 13.94
N SER A 404 -8.78 2.80 13.62
CA SER A 404 -8.69 1.44 14.18
C SER A 404 -7.85 1.40 15.45
N TYR A 405 -6.81 2.24 15.56
CA TYR A 405 -6.02 2.38 16.79
C TYR A 405 -6.90 2.80 17.97
N ARG A 406 -7.81 3.77 17.77
CA ARG A 406 -8.71 4.19 18.85
C ARG A 406 -9.66 3.08 19.28
N LYS A 407 -10.25 2.33 18.33
CA LYS A 407 -11.05 1.11 18.64
C LYS A 407 -10.26 0.03 19.35
N TRP A 408 -8.94 -0.05 19.12
CA TRP A 408 -8.05 -0.95 19.86
C TRP A 408 -7.84 -0.46 21.31
N LEU A 409 -7.63 0.85 21.52
CA LEU A 409 -7.57 1.47 22.85
C LEU A 409 -8.90 1.38 23.62
N GLU A 410 -10.04 1.55 22.94
CA GLU A 410 -11.39 1.37 23.50
C GLU A 410 -11.65 -0.06 24.02
N ALA A 411 -10.76 -1.02 23.72
CA ALA A 411 -10.87 -2.43 24.08
C ALA A 411 -9.72 -2.97 24.97
N HIS A 412 -8.73 -2.14 25.37
CA HIS A 412 -7.54 -2.56 26.15
C HIS A 412 -7.08 -1.49 27.17
#